data_AF-A0A5P9HAN0-F1
#
_entry.id   AF-A0A5P9HAN0-F1
#
_cell.length_a   1.000
_cell.length_b   1.000
_cell.length_c   1.000
_cell.angle_alpha   90.00
_cell.angle_beta   90.00
_cell.angle_gamma   90.00
#
_symmetry.space_group_name_H-M   'P 1'
#
loop_
_entity.id
_entity.type
_entity.pdbx_description
1 polymer ?
#
loop_
_entity_poly.entity_id
_entity_poly.type
_entity_poly.pdbx_seq_one_letter_code
_entity_poly.pdbx_strand_id
1 'polypeptide(L)'
;MRKWVAALAVVAISLAGCSNEDHWERDAKKEIDREIGSYPSLDEAYVVESSEYANFVAVCGRFTSKQSASRYYDERRFVVLGSTYKNAPLSNVSVHIDDDSGRAVSPDVIESGPKNQTEFELIYWNRHCVDDDHPPVGTAFIY
;
A
#
# COMPACT_ATOMS: atom_id res chain seq x y z
N MET A 1 47.11 45.28 7.23
CA MET A 1 47.05 43.84 7.63
C MET A 1 45.58 43.46 7.75
N ARG A 2 45.02 42.74 6.77
CA ARG A 2 43.60 42.31 6.76
C ARG A 2 43.52 40.88 7.29
N LYS A 3 42.85 40.68 8.42
CA LYS A 3 42.54 39.36 8.98
C LYS A 3 41.23 38.87 8.37
N TRP A 4 41.27 37.74 7.69
CA TRP A 4 40.09 37.03 7.22
C TRP A 4 39.63 36.08 8.33
N VAL A 5 38.41 36.25 8.81
CA VAL A 5 37.77 35.30 9.73
C VAL A 5 36.94 34.36 8.86
N ALA A 6 37.41 33.12 8.72
CA ALA A 6 36.65 32.06 8.07
C ALA A 6 35.54 31.60 9.03
N ALA A 7 34.29 31.89 8.70
CA ALA A 7 33.13 31.35 9.40
C ALA A 7 32.93 29.88 8.98
N LEU A 8 33.14 28.96 9.93
CA LEU A 8 32.81 27.55 9.78
C LEU A 8 31.28 27.41 9.94
N ALA A 9 30.57 27.17 8.83
CA ALA A 9 29.15 26.83 8.87
C ALA A 9 29.01 25.35 9.22
N VAL A 10 28.64 25.05 10.47
CA VAL A 10 28.27 23.70 10.91
C VAL A 10 26.84 23.44 10.43
N VAL A 11 26.69 22.71 9.33
CA VAL A 11 25.39 22.20 8.88
C VAL A 11 25.03 21.05 9.81
N ALA A 12 24.15 21.31 10.77
CA ALA A 12 23.53 20.27 11.57
C ALA A 12 22.54 19.49 10.68
N ILE A 13 22.96 18.31 10.23
CA ILE A 13 22.07 17.34 9.59
C ILE A 13 21.20 16.76 10.70
N SER A 14 20.01 17.34 10.88
CA SER A 14 18.95 16.76 11.70
C SER A 14 18.51 15.44 11.06
N LEU A 15 18.97 14.32 11.63
CA LEU A 15 18.39 13.00 11.38
C LEU A 15 16.96 13.02 11.92
N ALA A 16 15.99 13.34 11.07
CA ALA A 16 14.61 12.98 11.33
C ALA A 16 14.58 11.46 11.51
N GLY A 17 14.16 10.99 12.69
CA GLY A 17 13.96 9.56 12.92
C GLY A 17 12.92 9.07 11.92
N CYS A 18 13.33 8.17 11.02
CA CYS A 18 12.42 7.50 10.10
C CYS A 18 11.32 6.81 10.91
N SER A 19 10.06 7.04 10.53
CA SER A 19 8.90 6.39 11.14
C SER A 19 9.03 4.87 10.98
N ASN A 20 8.48 4.10 11.91
CA ASN A 20 8.39 2.65 11.75
C ASN A 20 7.46 2.27 10.58
N GLU A 21 6.59 3.14 10.09
CA GLU A 21 5.74 2.82 8.92
C GLU A 21 6.59 2.69 7.64
N ASP A 22 7.67 3.46 7.54
CA ASP A 22 8.53 3.53 6.35
C ASP A 22 9.19 2.18 6.00
N HIS A 23 9.33 1.23 6.94
CA HIS A 23 9.94 -0.06 6.63
C HIS A 23 8.95 -1.08 6.06
N TRP A 24 7.69 -1.07 6.50
CA TRP A 24 6.67 -1.99 5.95
C TRP A 24 6.29 -1.61 4.52
N GLU A 25 6.21 -0.33 4.20
CA GLU A 25 6.00 0.12 2.82
C GLU A 25 7.18 -0.27 1.90
N ARG A 26 8.41 -0.15 2.39
CA ARG A 26 9.60 -0.61 1.66
C ARG A 26 9.58 -2.11 1.42
N ASP A 27 9.20 -2.90 2.43
CA ASP A 27 9.06 -4.35 2.30
C ASP A 27 7.96 -4.70 1.30
N ALA A 28 6.79 -4.07 1.40
CA ALA A 28 5.70 -4.25 0.45
C ALA A 28 6.13 -3.92 -0.98
N LYS A 29 6.83 -2.80 -1.19
CA LYS A 29 7.37 -2.42 -2.50
C LYS A 29 8.27 -3.50 -3.10
N LYS A 30 9.12 -4.12 -2.28
CA LYS A 30 10.05 -5.19 -2.69
C LYS A 30 9.29 -6.47 -3.06
N GLU A 31 8.23 -6.79 -2.34
CA GLU A 31 7.41 -7.97 -2.63
C GLU A 31 6.56 -7.75 -3.90
N ILE A 32 6.03 -6.54 -4.11
CA ILE A 32 5.36 -6.18 -5.38
C ILE A 32 6.34 -6.26 -6.55
N ASP A 33 7.55 -5.71 -6.43
CA ASP A 33 8.61 -5.81 -7.45
C ASP A 33 8.93 -7.27 -7.81
N ARG A 34 8.94 -8.17 -6.82
CA ARG A 34 9.13 -9.61 -7.04
C ARG A 34 7.94 -10.23 -7.78
N GLU A 35 6.72 -9.87 -7.42
CA GLU A 35 5.49 -10.43 -8.01
C GLU A 35 5.33 -10.01 -9.48
N ILE A 36 5.54 -8.73 -9.79
CA ILE A 36 5.32 -8.19 -11.14
C ILE A 36 6.57 -8.23 -12.02
N GLY A 37 7.74 -8.53 -11.46
CA GLY A 37 9.02 -8.56 -12.16
C GLY A 37 9.47 -7.21 -12.73
N SER A 38 9.03 -6.10 -12.13
CA SER A 38 9.36 -4.73 -12.55
C SER A 38 9.31 -3.78 -11.36
N TYR A 39 10.09 -2.70 -11.40
CA TYR A 39 10.21 -1.76 -10.29
C TYR A 39 8.97 -0.83 -10.20
N PRO A 40 8.07 -1.00 -9.22
CA PRO A 40 6.89 -0.15 -9.10
C PRO A 40 7.26 1.22 -8.51
N SER A 41 6.52 2.26 -8.87
CA SER A 41 6.38 3.49 -8.08
C SER A 41 5.16 3.31 -7.17
N LEU A 42 5.30 3.44 -5.86
CA LEU A 42 4.15 3.49 -4.96
C LEU A 42 3.69 4.94 -4.90
N ASP A 43 2.47 5.22 -5.35
CA ASP A 43 1.97 6.59 -5.48
C ASP A 43 1.18 7.00 -4.23
N GLU A 44 0.41 6.07 -3.68
CA GLU A 44 -0.33 6.20 -2.42
C GLU A 44 -0.20 4.85 -1.69
N ALA A 45 0.54 4.80 -0.59
CA ALA A 45 0.65 3.62 0.26
C ALA A 45 0.36 4.02 1.71
N TYR A 46 -0.32 3.14 2.43
CA TYR A 46 -0.61 3.29 3.85
C TYR A 46 -0.65 1.93 4.53
N VAL A 47 -0.50 1.94 5.84
CA VAL A 47 -0.46 0.73 6.67
C VAL A 47 -1.72 0.67 7.53
N VAL A 48 -2.38 -0.47 7.52
CA VAL A 48 -3.46 -0.81 8.44
C VAL A 48 -3.02 -1.96 9.33
N GLU A 49 -2.95 -1.71 10.64
CA GLU A 49 -2.72 -2.77 11.62
C GLU A 49 -4.03 -3.51 11.92
N SER A 50 -3.98 -4.84 11.96
CA SER A 50 -5.16 -5.64 12.28
C SER A 50 -5.54 -5.51 13.76
N SER A 51 -6.81 -5.17 14.01
CA SER A 51 -7.40 -5.20 15.35
C SER A 51 -7.74 -6.62 15.82
N GLU A 52 -7.96 -7.55 14.89
CA GLU A 52 -8.36 -8.94 15.16
C GLU A 52 -7.17 -9.86 15.41
N TYR A 53 -6.07 -9.64 14.69
CA TYR A 53 -4.88 -10.50 14.75
C TYR A 53 -3.67 -9.69 15.19
N ALA A 54 -3.21 -9.94 16.41
CA ALA A 54 -1.98 -9.34 16.91
C ALA A 54 -0.83 -9.61 15.94
N ASN A 55 -0.02 -8.59 15.67
CA ASN A 55 1.15 -8.66 14.79
C ASN A 55 0.83 -8.84 13.30
N PHE A 56 -0.41 -8.60 12.86
CA PHE A 56 -0.76 -8.65 11.44
C PHE A 56 -0.92 -7.23 10.89
N VAL A 57 -0.33 -6.99 9.73
CA VAL A 57 -0.37 -5.69 9.05
C VAL A 57 -0.74 -5.88 7.59
N ALA A 58 -1.50 -4.93 7.08
CA ALA A 58 -1.78 -4.78 5.67
C ALA A 58 -1.15 -3.48 5.18
N VAL A 59 -0.35 -3.57 4.11
CA VAL A 59 0.11 -2.39 3.37
C VAL A 59 -0.75 -2.29 2.13
N CYS A 60 -1.50 -1.21 2.03
CA CYS A 60 -2.51 -1.00 1.01
C CYS A 60 -2.15 0.22 0.18
N GLY A 61 -2.56 0.23 -1.09
CA GLY A 61 -2.25 1.39 -1.90
C GLY A 61 -2.43 1.20 -3.40
N ARG A 62 -1.78 2.11 -4.12
CA ARG A 62 -1.66 2.10 -5.58
C ARG A 62 -0.20 2.11 -5.98
N PHE A 63 0.09 1.38 -7.05
CA PHE A 63 1.37 1.45 -7.69
C PHE A 63 1.23 1.66 -9.18
N THR A 64 2.20 2.37 -9.73
CA THR A 64 2.42 2.48 -11.16
C THR A 64 3.61 1.62 -11.54
N SER A 65 3.44 0.72 -12.51
CA SER A 65 4.54 -0.07 -13.06
C SER A 65 4.76 0.23 -14.54
N LYS A 66 6.04 0.20 -14.96
CA LYS A 66 6.41 0.33 -16.36
C LYS A 66 6.71 -1.05 -16.92
N GLN A 67 5.91 -1.54 -17.85
CA GLN A 67 6.27 -2.73 -18.62
C GLN A 67 7.47 -2.40 -19.54
N SER A 68 8.52 -3.21 -19.45
CA SER A 68 9.85 -2.97 -20.02
C SER A 68 9.90 -2.70 -21.54
N ALA A 69 8.82 -2.98 -22.27
CA ALA A 69 8.74 -2.79 -23.72
C ALA A 69 7.81 -1.64 -24.17
N SER A 70 6.97 -1.08 -23.28
CA SER A 70 5.95 -0.10 -23.67
C SER A 70 5.96 1.12 -22.74
N ARG A 71 5.52 2.28 -23.25
CA ARG A 71 5.35 3.50 -22.41
C ARG A 71 4.04 3.47 -21.61
N TYR A 72 3.37 2.32 -21.54
CA TYR A 72 2.15 2.19 -20.78
C TYR A 72 2.52 2.06 -19.30
N TYR A 73 1.99 3.01 -18.55
CA TYR A 73 1.97 2.99 -17.10
C TYR A 73 0.66 2.33 -16.72
N ASP A 74 0.77 1.20 -16.04
CA ASP A 74 -0.38 0.50 -15.49
C ASP A 74 -0.49 0.88 -14.02
N GLU A 75 -1.53 1.66 -13.69
CA GLU A 75 -1.86 2.04 -12.32
C GLU A 75 -2.76 0.94 -11.76
N ARG A 76 -2.31 0.24 -10.73
CA ARG A 76 -3.07 -0.83 -10.08
C ARG A 76 -3.11 -0.64 -8.58
N ARG A 77 -4.18 -1.14 -7.97
CA ARG A 77 -4.27 -1.28 -6.52
C ARG A 77 -3.53 -2.52 -6.05
N PHE A 78 -3.03 -2.46 -4.82
CA PHE A 78 -2.41 -3.58 -4.16
C PHE A 78 -2.83 -3.69 -2.69
N VAL A 79 -2.77 -4.92 -2.18
CA VAL A 79 -2.79 -5.25 -0.76
C VAL A 79 -1.65 -6.22 -0.50
N VAL A 80 -0.71 -5.84 0.35
CA VAL A 80 0.34 -6.72 0.87
C VAL A 80 0.01 -7.07 2.31
N LEU A 81 -0.21 -8.35 2.57
CA LEU A 81 -0.51 -8.85 3.91
C LEU A 81 0.75 -9.49 4.48
N GLY A 82 1.01 -9.28 5.77
CA GLY A 82 2.12 -9.93 6.45
C GLY A 82 1.99 -9.90 7.95
N SER A 83 2.79 -10.75 8.61
CA SER A 83 2.99 -10.73 10.05
C SER A 83 4.29 -10.01 10.40
N THR A 84 4.29 -9.20 11.45
CA THR A 84 5.46 -8.46 11.94
C THR A 84 5.52 -8.46 13.46
N TYR A 85 6.70 -8.68 14.03
CA TYR A 85 6.92 -8.56 15.47
C TYR A 85 7.75 -7.31 15.75
N LYS A 86 7.14 -6.26 16.31
CA LYS A 86 7.79 -5.02 16.81
C LYS A 86 9.03 -4.58 16.01
N ASN A 87 8.80 -3.77 14.97
CA ASN A 87 9.84 -3.21 14.09
C ASN A 87 10.65 -4.26 13.30
N ALA A 88 10.12 -5.48 13.16
CA ALA A 88 10.72 -6.50 12.30
C ALA A 88 10.17 -6.39 10.87
N PRO A 89 10.97 -6.83 9.87
CA PRO A 89 10.48 -6.98 8.51
C PRO A 89 9.22 -7.84 8.43
N LEU A 90 8.44 -7.64 7.37
CA LEU A 90 7.27 -8.48 7.11
C LEU A 90 7.68 -9.94 6.91
N SER A 91 6.91 -10.84 7.51
CA SER A 91 7.03 -12.29 7.39
C SER A 91 5.69 -12.89 6.93
N ASN A 92 5.72 -14.10 6.36
CA ASN A 92 4.52 -14.76 5.80
C ASN A 92 3.76 -13.84 4.82
N VAL A 93 4.50 -13.21 3.91
CA VAL A 93 3.95 -12.16 3.04
C VAL A 93 3.11 -12.76 1.92
N SER A 94 1.92 -12.19 1.70
CA SER A 94 1.14 -12.41 0.49
C SER A 94 0.88 -11.08 -0.23
N VAL A 95 1.02 -11.11 -1.55
CA VAL A 95 0.81 -9.95 -2.42
C VAL A 95 -0.46 -10.17 -3.23
N HIS A 96 -1.38 -9.22 -3.17
CA HIS A 96 -2.62 -9.23 -3.94
C HIS A 96 -2.68 -7.97 -4.78
N ILE A 97 -2.82 -8.12 -6.09
CA ILE A 97 -2.85 -7.02 -7.05
C ILE A 97 -4.21 -7.06 -7.73
N ASP A 98 -4.84 -5.90 -7.81
CA ASP A 98 -6.09 -5.75 -8.55
C ASP A 98 -5.82 -5.99 -10.04
N ASP A 99 -6.55 -6.93 -10.63
CA ASP A 99 -6.36 -7.31 -12.03
C ASP A 99 -7.15 -6.41 -12.99
N ASP A 100 -7.91 -5.44 -12.46
CA ASP A 100 -8.80 -4.50 -13.18
C ASP A 100 -9.83 -5.18 -14.13
N SER A 101 -9.83 -6.51 -14.20
CA SER A 101 -10.51 -7.29 -15.23
C SER A 101 -12.00 -7.50 -14.92
N GLY A 102 -12.49 -6.90 -13.82
CA GLY A 102 -13.63 -7.42 -13.11
C GLY A 102 -14.59 -6.40 -12.49
N ARG A 103 -14.78 -5.20 -13.05
CA ARG A 103 -16.04 -4.45 -12.79
C ARG A 103 -17.22 -5.12 -13.53
N ALA A 104 -17.33 -6.44 -13.45
CA ALA A 104 -18.51 -7.17 -13.84
C ALA A 104 -19.48 -7.11 -12.65
N VAL A 105 -20.52 -6.29 -12.79
CA VAL A 105 -21.69 -6.38 -11.92
C VAL A 105 -22.28 -7.78 -12.14
N SER A 106 -21.99 -8.73 -11.25
CA SER A 106 -22.67 -10.03 -11.32
C SER A 106 -24.18 -9.77 -11.22
N PRO A 107 -25.01 -10.28 -12.15
CA PRO A 107 -26.46 -10.06 -12.13
C PRO A 107 -27.11 -10.49 -10.80
N ASP A 108 -26.50 -11.45 -10.11
CA ASP A 108 -27.00 -11.97 -8.82
C ASP A 108 -26.67 -11.05 -7.62
N VAL A 109 -25.82 -10.03 -7.81
CA VAL A 109 -25.52 -9.00 -6.81
C VAL A 109 -26.58 -7.88 -6.83
N ILE A 110 -27.53 -7.93 -7.77
CA ILE A 110 -28.57 -6.91 -7.94
C ILE A 110 -29.64 -6.98 -6.84
N GLU A 111 -29.88 -8.13 -6.21
CA GLU A 111 -31.04 -8.32 -5.33
C GLU A 111 -30.79 -8.10 -3.82
N SER A 112 -29.56 -8.10 -3.30
CA SER A 112 -29.37 -7.91 -1.85
C SER A 112 -27.98 -7.48 -1.34
N GLY A 113 -27.08 -6.94 -2.17
CA GLY A 113 -25.71 -6.58 -1.75
C GLY A 113 -25.15 -5.29 -2.37
N PRO A 114 -23.98 -4.81 -1.92
CA PRO A 114 -23.33 -3.60 -2.41
C PRO A 114 -23.11 -3.68 -3.93
N LYS A 115 -23.89 -2.88 -4.66
CA LYS A 115 -23.80 -2.78 -6.12
C LYS A 115 -22.42 -2.22 -6.47
N ASN A 116 -21.62 -2.99 -7.20
CA ASN A 116 -20.33 -2.62 -7.81
C ASN A 116 -19.08 -2.78 -6.94
N GLN A 117 -18.89 -3.95 -6.33
CA GLN A 117 -17.58 -4.33 -5.76
C GLN A 117 -16.93 -5.44 -6.60
N THR A 118 -15.62 -5.39 -6.78
CA THR A 118 -14.83 -6.49 -7.36
C THR A 118 -14.52 -7.57 -6.31
N GLU A 119 -14.13 -8.77 -6.75
CA GLU A 119 -13.65 -9.82 -5.83
C GLU A 119 -12.45 -9.34 -5.01
N PHE A 120 -11.54 -8.59 -5.64
CA PHE A 120 -10.41 -7.95 -4.97
C PHE A 120 -10.86 -7.02 -3.84
N GLU A 121 -11.88 -6.20 -4.09
CA GLU A 121 -12.42 -5.28 -3.09
C GLU A 121 -13.10 -6.02 -1.93
N LEU A 122 -13.87 -7.07 -2.22
CA LEU A 122 -14.57 -7.86 -1.22
C LEU A 122 -13.63 -8.67 -0.32
N ILE A 123 -12.64 -9.34 -0.92
CA ILE A 123 -11.79 -10.29 -0.20
C ILE A 123 -10.62 -9.58 0.48
N TYR A 124 -10.03 -8.59 -0.18
CA TYR A 124 -8.79 -7.96 0.26
C TYR A 124 -8.99 -6.52 0.73
N TRP A 125 -9.45 -5.62 -0.14
CA TRP A 125 -9.45 -4.18 0.18
C TRP A 125 -10.36 -3.84 1.36
N ASN A 126 -11.67 -4.14 1.27
CA ASN A 126 -12.64 -3.75 2.29
C ASN A 126 -12.44 -4.47 3.62
N ARG A 127 -11.72 -5.59 3.60
CA ARG A 127 -11.42 -6.38 4.79
C ARG A 127 -10.15 -5.93 5.51
N HIS A 128 -9.15 -5.46 4.77
CA HIS A 128 -7.80 -5.24 5.31
C HIS A 128 -7.29 -3.81 5.17
N CYS A 129 -7.92 -2.98 4.33
CA CYS A 129 -7.46 -1.64 3.99
C CYS A 129 -8.44 -0.55 4.44
N VAL A 130 -9.32 -0.85 5.40
CA VAL A 130 -10.33 0.08 5.89
C VAL A 130 -9.95 0.60 7.26
N ASP A 131 -9.85 1.91 7.37
CA ASP A 131 -9.67 2.65 8.62
C ASP A 131 -10.53 3.93 8.60
N ASP A 132 -10.29 4.84 9.56
CA ASP A 132 -11.05 6.09 9.70
C ASP A 132 -10.84 7.06 8.51
N ASP A 133 -9.68 7.00 7.84
CA ASP A 133 -9.31 7.88 6.72
C ASP A 133 -9.56 7.20 5.35
N HIS A 134 -9.65 5.87 5.32
CA HIS A 134 -9.80 5.04 4.13
C HIS A 134 -11.08 4.18 4.21
N PRO A 135 -12.26 4.72 3.87
CA PRO A 135 -13.52 3.98 3.96
C PRO A 135 -13.60 2.83 2.91
N PRO A 136 -14.48 1.83 3.13
CA PRO A 136 -14.65 0.73 2.20
C PRO A 136 -15.14 1.23 0.83
N VAL A 137 -14.65 0.58 -0.23
CA VAL A 137 -15.08 0.84 -1.60
C VAL A 137 -16.43 0.16 -1.84
N GLY A 138 -17.38 0.87 -2.44
CA GLY A 138 -18.71 0.33 -2.74
C GLY A 138 -19.60 0.22 -1.50
N THR A 139 -19.88 1.32 -0.80
CA THR A 139 -20.81 1.34 0.33
C THR A 139 -22.25 1.15 -0.14
N ALA A 140 -22.87 0.01 0.18
CA ALA A 140 -24.29 -0.01 0.45
C ALA A 140 -24.46 0.05 1.97
N PHE A 141 -25.07 1.13 2.45
CA PHE A 141 -25.64 1.13 3.79
C PHE A 141 -26.67 0.01 3.84
N ILE A 142 -26.38 -1.07 4.55
CA ILE A 142 -27.41 -1.99 4.99
C ILE A 142 -27.99 -1.35 6.25
N TYR A 143 -29.09 -0.62 6.07
CA TYR A 143 -29.99 -0.24 7.16
C TYR A 143 -30.85 -1.45 7.56
#